data_AF-A0A1B6LE23-F1
#
_entry.id   AF-A0A1B6LE23-F1
#
_cell.length_a   1.000
_cell.length_b   1.000
_cell.length_c   1.000
_cell.angle_alpha   90.00
_cell.angle_beta   90.00
_cell.angle_gamma   90.00
#
_symmetry.space_group_name_H-M   'P 1'
#
loop_
_entity.id
_entity.type
_entity.pdbx_description
1 polymer ?
#
loop_
_entity_poly.entity_id
_entity_poly.type
_entity_poly.pdbx_seq_one_letter_code
_entity_poly.pdbx_strand_id
1 'polypeptide(L)'
;NENEESRGAKRKLVHESMIPFIIQKVHGSRRKLTKLVNELLEELHEHGPLPSKRCLADKIREIASWTHITEIGHRCWYVKEEVRQTHGLTDLNIQSSLPPPTTP
;
A
#
# COMPACT_ATOMS: atom_id res chain seq x y z
N ASN A 1 -8.62 -37.77 5.97
CA ASN A 1 -8.54 -37.90 4.51
C ASN A 1 -9.17 -36.66 3.89
N GLU A 2 -8.44 -35.54 3.82
CA GLU A 2 -8.69 -34.39 2.93
C GLU A 2 -7.31 -33.75 2.72
N ASN A 3 -6.58 -34.24 1.74
CA ASN A 3 -6.49 -33.79 0.34
C ASN A 3 -5.34 -32.79 0.16
N GLU A 4 -4.36 -33.29 -0.58
CA GLU A 4 -3.11 -32.69 -0.96
C GLU A 4 -3.36 -31.61 -2.02
N GLU A 5 -2.96 -30.35 -1.77
CA GLU A 5 -2.80 -29.37 -2.84
C GLU A 5 -1.35 -28.87 -2.86
N SER A 6 -0.57 -29.57 -3.68
CA SER A 6 0.31 -29.00 -4.70
C SER A 6 1.52 -28.20 -4.25
N ARG A 7 2.65 -28.92 -4.29
CA ARG A 7 3.94 -28.49 -4.82
C ARG A 7 3.82 -27.38 -5.88
N GLY A 8 4.28 -26.19 -5.53
CA GLY A 8 4.63 -25.12 -6.46
C GLY A 8 5.39 -24.10 -5.66
N ALA A 9 6.58 -23.68 -6.11
CA ALA A 9 7.44 -22.73 -5.41
C ALA A 9 6.59 -21.65 -4.73
N LYS A 10 6.58 -21.64 -3.38
CA LYS A 10 5.85 -20.66 -2.57
C LYS A 10 6.41 -19.28 -2.92
N ARG A 11 5.92 -18.70 -4.02
CA ARG A 11 6.19 -17.31 -4.37
C ARG A 11 5.76 -16.57 -3.12
N LYS A 12 6.72 -15.88 -2.49
CA LYS A 12 6.52 -15.10 -1.27
C LYS A 12 5.52 -13.98 -1.58
N LEU A 13 4.26 -14.37 -1.61
CA LEU A 13 3.08 -13.57 -1.86
C LEU A 13 2.89 -12.66 -0.66
N VAL A 14 2.34 -11.48 -0.92
CA VAL A 14 1.94 -10.57 0.15
C VAL A 14 0.78 -11.22 0.89
N HIS A 15 0.98 -11.49 2.19
CA HIS A 15 -0.07 -12.07 3.02
C HIS A 15 -1.19 -11.05 3.23
N GLU A 16 -2.45 -11.50 3.29
CA GLU A 16 -3.61 -10.61 3.37
C GLU A 16 -3.59 -9.73 4.62
N SER A 17 -3.07 -10.26 5.74
CA SER A 17 -2.89 -9.50 6.98
C SER A 17 -1.95 -8.30 6.84
N MET A 18 -1.07 -8.29 5.84
CA MET A 18 -0.14 -7.18 5.58
C MET A 18 -0.78 -6.09 4.73
N ILE A 19 -1.89 -6.37 4.03
CA ILE A 19 -2.50 -5.44 3.09
C ILE A 19 -2.96 -4.15 3.79
N PRO A 20 -3.64 -4.17 4.96
CA PRO A 20 -4.02 -2.94 5.66
C PRO A 20 -2.82 -2.04 5.98
N PHE A 21 -1.71 -2.64 6.41
CA PHE A 21 -0.47 -1.92 6.70
C PHE A 21 0.13 -1.29 5.44
N ILE A 22 0.15 -2.03 4.33
CA ILE A 22 0.62 -1.53 3.03
C ILE A 22 -0.25 -0.36 2.57
N ILE A 23 -1.57 -0.48 2.67
CA ILE A 23 -2.52 0.58 2.31
C ILE A 23 -2.21 1.84 3.10
N GLN A 24 -2.07 1.75 4.42
CA GLN A 24 -1.81 2.89 5.30
C GLN A 24 -0.49 3.60 4.97
N LYS A 25 0.56 2.85 4.61
CA LYS A 25 1.87 3.42 4.26
C LYS A 25 1.97 3.96 2.85
N VAL A 26 1.27 3.34 1.91
CA VAL A 26 1.30 3.71 0.50
C VAL A 26 0.38 4.89 0.24
N HIS A 27 -0.81 4.91 0.83
CA HIS A 27 -1.80 5.95 0.59
C HIS A 27 -1.28 7.35 0.96
N GLY A 28 -1.33 8.29 0.02
CA GLY A 28 -0.80 9.65 0.18
C GLY A 28 0.73 9.76 0.10
N SER A 29 1.45 8.65 -0.08
CA SER A 29 2.91 8.69 -0.13
C SER A 29 3.41 9.32 -1.42
N ARG A 30 4.37 10.25 -1.28
CA ARG A 30 5.07 10.90 -2.40
C ARG A 30 6.37 10.18 -2.78
N ARG A 31 6.68 9.06 -2.13
CA ARG A 31 7.92 8.33 -2.36
C ARG A 31 7.83 7.46 -3.62
N LYS A 32 8.98 7.24 -4.26
CA LYS A 32 9.08 6.31 -5.40
C LYS A 32 8.78 4.89 -4.92
N LEU A 33 8.21 4.07 -5.81
CA LEU A 33 7.86 2.68 -5.52
C LEU A 33 9.01 1.88 -4.88
N THR A 34 10.24 2.02 -5.39
CA THR A 34 11.41 1.31 -4.86
C THR A 34 11.71 1.67 -3.41
N LYS A 35 11.52 2.94 -3.01
CA LYS A 35 11.70 3.37 -1.62
C LYS A 35 10.61 2.78 -0.73
N LEU A 36 9.34 2.89 -1.16
CA LEU A 36 8.21 2.30 -0.45
C LEU A 36 8.37 0.80 -0.21
N VAL A 37 8.79 0.05 -1.24
CA VAL A 37 9.01 -1.39 -1.14
C VAL A 37 10.12 -1.73 -0.15
N ASN A 38 11.22 -0.97 -0.12
CA ASN A 38 12.27 -1.21 0.86
C ASN A 38 11.78 -0.88 2.28
N GLU A 39 11.17 0.29 2.49
CA GLU A 39 10.64 0.70 3.80
C GLU A 39 9.62 -0.30 4.33
N LEU A 40 8.66 -0.72 3.49
CA LEU A 40 7.67 -1.74 3.86
C LEU A 40 8.31 -3.09 4.18
N LEU A 41 9.37 -3.50 3.48
CA LEU A 41 10.07 -4.74 3.81
C LEU A 41 10.82 -4.64 5.13
N GLU A 42 11.43 -3.50 5.43
CA GLU A 42 12.09 -3.28 6.72
C GLU A 42 11.07 -3.35 7.85
N GLU A 43 9.92 -2.69 7.71
CA GLU A 43 8.85 -2.70 8.72
C GLU A 43 8.15 -4.08 8.83
N LEU A 44 7.92 -4.77 7.71
CA LEU A 44 7.29 -6.11 7.73
C LEU A 44 8.22 -7.21 8.27
N HIS A 45 9.54 -6.98 8.28
CA HIS A 45 10.50 -7.94 8.83
C HIS A 45 10.22 -8.22 10.32
N GLU A 46 9.74 -7.22 11.05
CA GLU A 46 9.40 -7.35 12.46
C GLU A 46 8.09 -8.12 12.71
N HIS A 47 7.26 -8.28 11.68
CA HIS A 47 5.90 -8.81 11.80
C HIS A 47 5.68 -10.19 11.16
N GLY A 48 6.69 -10.78 10.50
CA GLY A 48 6.60 -12.16 10.01
C GLY A 48 7.33 -12.44 8.68
N PRO A 49 6.88 -13.45 7.91
CA PRO A 49 7.59 -13.89 6.71
C PRO A 49 7.50 -12.83 5.59
N LEU A 50 8.66 -12.29 5.23
CA LEU A 50 8.79 -11.23 4.24
C LEU A 50 8.33 -11.65 2.84
N PRO A 51 7.45 -10.86 2.18
CA PRO A 51 7.17 -11.03 0.77
C PRO A 51 8.41 -10.71 -0.08
N SER A 52 8.42 -11.17 -1.32
CA SER A 52 9.49 -10.77 -2.25
C SER A 52 9.30 -9.31 -2.72
N LYS A 53 10.40 -8.57 -2.94
CA LYS A 53 10.38 -7.18 -3.44
C LYS A 53 9.46 -7.01 -4.66
N ARG A 54 9.54 -7.97 -5.58
CA ARG A 54 8.74 -7.98 -6.81
C ARG A 54 7.25 -8.15 -6.51
N CYS A 55 6.87 -9.15 -5.70
CA CYS A 55 5.48 -9.34 -5.30
C CYS A 55 4.91 -8.12 -4.56
N LEU A 56 5.70 -7.50 -3.67
CA LEU A 56 5.26 -6.31 -2.96
C LEU A 56 5.07 -5.12 -3.91
N ALA A 57 6.00 -4.90 -4.85
CA ALA A 57 5.88 -3.87 -5.86
C ALA A 57 4.65 -4.06 -6.75
N ASP A 58 4.40 -5.30 -7.20
CA ASP A 58 3.23 -5.63 -8.02
C ASP A 58 1.94 -5.45 -7.22
N LYS A 59 1.91 -5.85 -5.94
CA LYS A 59 0.75 -5.64 -5.07
C LYS A 59 0.45 -4.16 -4.86
N ILE A 60 1.47 -3.32 -4.65
CA ILE A 60 1.29 -1.87 -4.53
C ILE A 60 0.69 -1.29 -5.81
N ARG A 61 1.16 -1.71 -6.99
CA ARG A 61 0.60 -1.27 -8.28
C ARG A 61 -0.81 -1.77 -8.55
N GLU A 62 -1.16 -2.94 -8.02
CA GLU A 62 -2.50 -3.50 -8.12
C GLU A 62 -3.51 -2.67 -7.34
N ILE A 63 -3.17 -2.34 -6.08
CA ILE A 63 -4.09 -1.66 -5.16
C ILE A 63 -3.98 -0.13 -5.19
N ALA A 64 -2.86 0.41 -5.65
CA ALA A 64 -2.59 1.84 -5.66
C ALA A 64 -2.08 2.31 -7.02
N SER A 65 -2.35 3.56 -7.34
CA SER A 65 -1.93 4.20 -8.57
C SER A 65 -1.22 5.50 -8.26
N TRP A 66 -0.14 5.77 -8.99
CA TRP A 66 0.56 7.04 -8.90
C TRP A 66 -0.23 8.09 -9.66
N THR A 67 -1.02 8.88 -8.92
CA THR A 67 -1.94 9.85 -9.50
C THR A 67 -1.61 11.27 -9.04
N HIS A 68 -2.02 12.24 -9.85
CA HIS A 68 -1.98 13.64 -9.46
C HIS A 68 -3.28 13.99 -8.76
N ILE A 69 -3.22 14.29 -7.48
CA ILE A 69 -4.40 14.72 -6.73
C ILE A 69 -4.41 16.23 -6.73
N THR A 70 -5.42 16.80 -7.40
CA THR A 70 -5.59 18.26 -7.55
C THR A 70 -5.83 18.93 -6.21
N GLU A 71 -6.52 18.27 -5.28
CA GLU A 71 -6.81 18.77 -3.94
C GLU A 71 -5.55 19.05 -3.11
N ILE A 72 -4.49 18.27 -3.33
CA ILE A 72 -3.22 18.41 -2.60
C ILE A 72 -2.11 19.07 -3.45
N GLY A 73 -2.38 19.32 -4.74
CA GLY A 73 -1.45 19.97 -5.67
C GLY A 73 -0.19 19.16 -6.00
N HIS A 74 -0.16 17.84 -5.75
CA HIS A 74 1.02 17.02 -6.03
C HIS A 74 0.67 15.57 -6.40
N ARG A 75 1.65 14.87 -7.01
CA ARG A 75 1.54 13.44 -7.30
C ARG A 75 1.87 12.60 -6.08
N CYS A 76 1.02 11.64 -5.78
CA CYS A 76 1.22 10.67 -4.71
C CYS A 76 0.62 9.31 -5.11
N TRP A 77 0.97 8.29 -4.34
CA TRP A 77 0.29 7.00 -4.43
C TRP A 77 -1.10 7.12 -3.83
N TYR A 78 -2.12 6.88 -4.64
CA TYR A 78 -3.50 6.80 -4.21
C TYR A 78 -3.95 5.34 -4.25
N VAL A 79 -4.29 4.80 -3.08
CA VAL A 79 -4.92 3.48 -2.99
C VAL A 79 -6.36 3.59 -3.48
N LYS A 80 -6.76 2.69 -4.39
CA LYS A 80 -8.10 2.65 -4.97
C LYS A 80 -9.15 2.58 -3.88
N GLU A 81 -10.27 3.26 -4.10
CA GLU A 81 -11.35 3.35 -3.13
C GLU A 81 -11.94 1.97 -2.80
N GLU A 82 -12.16 1.12 -3.81
CA GLU A 82 -12.65 -0.26 -3.63
C GLU A 82 -11.80 -1.07 -2.65
N VAL A 83 -10.47 -0.90 -2.71
CA VAL A 83 -9.52 -1.61 -1.84
C VAL A 83 -9.61 -1.06 -0.42
N ARG A 84 -9.71 0.26 -0.26
CA ARG A 84 -9.92 0.89 1.05
C ARG A 84 -11.22 0.41 1.69
N GLN A 85 -12.31 0.37 0.94
CA GLN A 85 -13.61 -0.12 1.42
C GLN A 85 -13.54 -1.59 1.84
N THR A 86 -12.91 -2.45 1.02
CA THR A 86 -12.76 -3.89 1.30
C THR A 86 -12.02 -4.15 2.61
N HIS A 87 -11.05 -3.30 2.96
CA HIS A 87 -10.27 -3.40 4.19
C HIS A 87 -10.78 -2.51 5.34
N GLY A 88 -11.91 -1.82 5.18
CA GLY A 88 -12.46 -0.90 6.20
C GLY A 88 -11.62 0.35 6.46
N LEU A 89 -10.74 0.73 5.52
CA LEU A 89 -9.81 1.86 5.59
C LEU A 89 -10.32 3.09 4.83
N THR A 90 -11.61 3.42 4.99
CA THR A 90 -12.25 4.55 4.32
C THR A 90 -11.81 5.91 4.85
N ASP A 91 -11.34 5.97 6.10
CA ASP A 91 -10.91 7.20 6.79
C ASP A 91 -9.46 7.63 6.47
N LEU A 92 -8.77 6.91 5.58
CA LEU A 92 -7.45 7.31 5.12
C LEU A 92 -7.58 8.54 4.24
N ASN A 93 -7.44 9.71 4.86
CA ASN A 93 -7.41 10.98 4.18
C ASN A 93 -5.97 11.33 3.79
N ILE A 94 -5.77 11.75 2.54
CA ILE A 94 -4.48 12.23 2.08
C ILE A 94 -4.36 13.65 2.62
N GLN A 95 -3.62 13.80 3.72
CA GLN A 95 -3.41 15.11 4.32
C GLN A 95 -2.72 16.01 3.29
N SER A 96 -3.52 16.86 2.65
CA SER A 96 -3.03 18.02 1.95
C SER A 96 -2.37 18.88 3.01
N SER A 97 -1.05 19.05 2.91
CA SER A 97 -0.35 20.10 3.66
C SER A 97 -0.68 21.45 3.01
N LEU A 98 -1.97 21.82 2.97
CA LEU A 98 -2.39 23.18 2.74
C LEU A 98 -2.88 23.69 4.10
N PRO A 99 -2.26 24.75 4.67
CA PRO A 99 -2.89 25.44 5.77
C PRO A 99 -4.29 25.90 5.29
N PRO A 100 -5.30 25.91 6.17
CA PRO A 100 -6.59 26.51 5.81
C PRO A 100 -6.33 27.93 5.28
N PRO A 101 -7.05 28.38 4.24
CA PRO A 101 -6.87 29.73 3.74
C PRO A 101 -7.14 30.71 4.89
N THR A 102 -6.09 31.40 5.34
CA THR A 102 -6.22 32.51 6.28
C THR A 102 -7.06 33.58 5.59
N THR A 103 -8.31 33.68 6.04
CA THR A 103 -9.25 34.70 5.58
C THR A 103 -8.81 36.04 6.19
N PRO A 104 -8.80 37.14 5.41
CA PRO A 104 -8.32 38.46 5.86
C PRO A 104 -9.22 39.12 6.91
#